data_AF-A0A940JIA2-F1
#
_entry.id   AF-A0A940JIA2-F1
#
_cell.length_a   1.000
_cell.length_b   1.000
_cell.length_c   1.000
_cell.angle_alpha   90.00
_cell.angle_beta   90.00
_cell.angle_gamma   90.00
#
_symmetry.space_group_name_H-M   'P 1'
#
loop_
_entity.id
_entity.type
_entity.pdbx_description
1 polymer ?
#
loop_
_entity_poly.entity_id
_entity_poly.type
_entity_poly.pdbx_seq_one_letter_code
_entity_poly.pdbx_strand_id
1 'polypeptide(L)'
;MKLTRSSSLWNIVFVMTMVVYATGLFVDIMEPDAAVYAQVSMEMHDRHDLLSIYHKGVDWLDKPHFPFWMSAISYKIFGVNTFAYKFPAVLFVFLGALYTFLFGRRFYSALHGFIAVLILITAQHIIISNQDVRAEPFLTGLLIMGLYHFACLVDNKGSSKSILHLTLGSLAVACLIMTKGLFTIIPIAAGIGLSLLY
;
A
#
# COMPACT_ATOMS: atom_id res chain seq x y z
N MET A 1 -12.08 -28.19 12.24
CA MET A 1 -13.35 -27.65 11.72
C MET A 1 -13.27 -27.62 10.20
N LYS A 2 -13.96 -28.53 9.50
CA LYS A 2 -13.83 -28.74 8.04
C LYS A 2 -14.73 -27.76 7.27
N LEU A 3 -14.14 -26.73 6.67
CA LEU A 3 -14.78 -25.87 5.68
C LEU A 3 -14.75 -26.59 4.32
N THR A 4 -15.78 -27.36 3.95
CA THR A 4 -15.76 -28.11 2.67
C THR A 4 -16.67 -27.54 1.58
N ARG A 5 -17.65 -26.68 1.91
CA ARG A 5 -18.51 -26.02 0.91
C ARG A 5 -18.34 -24.49 0.87
N SER A 6 -18.03 -23.86 2.01
CA SER A 6 -17.78 -22.41 2.12
C SER A 6 -16.38 -21.99 1.66
N SER A 7 -15.37 -22.86 1.80
CA SER A 7 -13.99 -22.57 1.36
C SER A 7 -13.87 -22.37 -0.16
N SER A 8 -14.66 -23.09 -0.95
CA SER A 8 -14.67 -22.96 -2.40
C SER A 8 -15.12 -21.57 -2.86
N LEU A 9 -16.19 -21.03 -2.25
CA LEU A 9 -16.70 -19.67 -2.54
C LEU A 9 -15.66 -18.60 -2.23
N TRP A 10 -15.01 -18.66 -1.08
CA TRP A 10 -13.98 -17.67 -0.73
C TRP A 10 -12.77 -17.72 -1.65
N ASN A 11 -12.36 -18.91 -2.08
CA ASN A 11 -11.29 -19.08 -3.05
C ASN A 11 -11.68 -18.50 -4.41
N ILE A 12 -12.94 -18.69 -4.84
CA ILE A 12 -13.45 -18.10 -6.08
C ILE A 12 -13.41 -16.57 -5.99
N VAL A 13 -13.91 -15.97 -4.90
CA VAL A 13 -13.86 -14.51 -4.71
C VAL A 13 -12.43 -14.00 -4.72
N PHE A 14 -11.51 -14.69 -4.04
CA PHE A 14 -10.10 -14.34 -4.05
C PHE A 14 -9.51 -14.35 -5.46
N VAL A 15 -9.72 -15.44 -6.21
CA VAL A 15 -9.22 -15.59 -7.59
C VAL A 15 -9.82 -14.53 -8.51
N MET A 16 -11.13 -14.30 -8.43
CA MET A 16 -11.81 -13.26 -9.22
C MET A 16 -11.24 -11.87 -8.90
N THR A 17 -10.95 -11.59 -7.64
CA THR A 17 -10.31 -10.34 -7.23
C THR A 17 -8.90 -10.25 -7.82
N MET A 18 -8.09 -11.30 -7.74
CA MET A 18 -6.75 -11.30 -8.36
C MET A 18 -6.81 -11.06 -9.87
N VAL A 19 -7.81 -11.63 -10.56
CA VAL A 19 -8.04 -11.38 -11.98
C VAL A 19 -8.36 -9.91 -12.24
N VAL A 20 -9.24 -9.28 -11.45
CA VAL A 20 -9.58 -7.85 -11.57
C VAL A 20 -8.35 -6.96 -11.39
N TYR A 21 -7.48 -7.27 -10.42
CA TYR A 21 -6.25 -6.50 -10.21
C TYR A 21 -5.26 -6.71 -11.36
N ALA A 22 -5.11 -7.94 -11.84
CA ALA A 22 -4.20 -8.28 -12.93
C ALA A 22 -4.63 -7.62 -14.26
N THR A 23 -5.91 -7.68 -14.62
CA THR A 23 -6.42 -7.03 -15.84
C THR A 23 -6.41 -5.52 -15.70
N GLY A 24 -6.67 -5.00 -14.51
CA GLY A 24 -6.65 -3.59 -14.19
C GLY A 24 -5.29 -2.90 -14.40
N LEU A 25 -4.18 -3.64 -14.41
CA LEU A 25 -2.85 -3.08 -14.70
C LEU A 25 -2.70 -2.61 -16.16
N PHE A 26 -3.56 -3.09 -17.06
CA PHE A 26 -3.47 -2.82 -18.49
C PHE A 26 -4.57 -1.88 -19.00
N VAL A 27 -5.50 -1.48 -18.14
CA VAL A 27 -6.48 -0.43 -18.43
C VAL A 27 -5.78 0.92 -18.47
N ASP A 28 -6.16 1.82 -19.36
CA ASP A 28 -5.56 3.15 -19.48
C ASP A 28 -5.55 3.95 -18.16
N ILE A 29 -4.62 4.89 -18.08
CA ILE A 29 -4.46 5.76 -16.91
C ILE A 29 -5.65 6.72 -16.85
N MET A 30 -6.27 6.83 -15.67
CA MET A 30 -7.43 7.70 -15.48
C MET A 30 -7.01 9.18 -15.40
N GLU A 31 -7.74 10.04 -16.10
CA GLU A 31 -7.52 11.49 -16.06
C GLU A 31 -8.41 12.18 -15.01
N PRO A 32 -8.02 13.35 -14.49
CA PRO A 32 -6.76 14.07 -14.78
C PRO A 32 -5.62 13.73 -13.81
N ASP A 33 -5.92 13.37 -12.57
CA ASP A 33 -4.92 13.34 -11.50
C ASP A 33 -3.88 12.21 -11.66
N ALA A 34 -4.32 10.98 -11.96
CA ALA A 34 -3.38 9.87 -12.12
C ALA A 34 -2.48 10.08 -13.35
N ALA A 35 -2.94 10.78 -14.38
CA ALA A 35 -2.11 11.19 -15.51
C ALA A 35 -1.02 12.20 -15.09
N VAL A 36 -1.33 13.15 -14.20
CA VAL A 36 -0.32 14.07 -13.63
C VAL A 36 0.75 13.28 -12.87
N TYR A 37 0.35 12.36 -11.98
CA TYR A 37 1.30 11.54 -11.22
C TYR A 37 2.16 10.65 -12.13
N ALA A 38 1.58 10.07 -13.18
CA ALA A 38 2.31 9.30 -14.19
C ALA A 38 3.33 10.16 -14.92
N GLN A 39 2.94 11.35 -15.39
CA GLN A 39 3.86 12.28 -16.08
C GLN A 39 4.99 12.76 -15.17
N VAL A 40 4.71 13.10 -13.92
CA VAL A 40 5.73 13.49 -12.94
C VAL A 40 6.73 12.35 -12.70
N SER A 41 6.23 11.12 -12.53
CA SER A 41 7.08 9.93 -12.36
C SER A 41 7.93 9.64 -13.60
N MET A 42 7.37 9.89 -14.79
CA MET A 42 8.06 9.73 -16.07
C MET A 42 9.15 10.79 -16.25
N GLU A 43 8.85 12.04 -15.94
CA GLU A 43 9.84 13.14 -16.03
C GLU A 43 11.00 12.93 -15.05
N MET A 44 10.72 12.41 -13.86
CA MET A 44 11.72 11.98 -12.88
C MET A 44 12.61 10.83 -13.42
N HIS A 45 12.01 9.87 -14.12
CA HIS A 45 12.73 8.78 -14.78
C HIS A 45 13.63 9.29 -15.92
N ASP A 46 13.09 10.09 -16.83
CA ASP A 46 13.76 10.59 -18.03
C ASP A 46 14.90 11.56 -17.72
N ARG A 47 14.74 12.40 -16.69
CA ARG A 47 15.78 13.35 -16.25
C ARG A 47 16.88 12.71 -15.41
N HIS A 48 16.67 11.49 -14.92
CA HIS A 48 17.53 10.83 -13.94
C HIS A 48 17.74 11.66 -12.66
N ASP A 49 16.76 12.48 -12.31
CA ASP A 49 16.76 13.33 -11.12
C ASP A 49 15.61 12.90 -10.22
N LEU A 50 15.94 12.18 -9.14
CA LEU A 50 14.97 11.71 -8.14
C LEU A 50 14.62 12.77 -7.10
N LEU A 51 15.31 13.91 -7.06
CA LEU A 51 15.12 14.93 -6.03
C LEU A 51 14.13 16.00 -6.48
N SER A 52 14.24 16.45 -7.72
CA SER A 52 13.35 17.47 -8.26
C SER A 52 12.04 16.85 -8.75
N ILE A 53 10.92 17.48 -8.39
CA ILE A 53 9.59 17.07 -8.86
C ILE A 53 9.13 18.10 -9.89
N TYR A 54 9.02 17.67 -11.15
CA TYR A 54 8.57 18.50 -12.25
C TYR A 54 7.22 18.01 -12.78
N HIS A 55 6.34 18.95 -13.11
CA HIS A 55 5.18 18.70 -13.95
C HIS A 55 5.21 19.63 -15.15
N LYS A 56 5.33 19.06 -16.36
CA LYS A 56 5.46 19.82 -17.62
C LYS A 56 6.65 20.78 -17.60
N GLY A 57 7.77 20.33 -17.03
CA GLY A 57 9.01 21.10 -16.96
C GLY A 57 9.04 22.24 -15.93
N VAL A 58 8.01 22.39 -15.08
CA VAL A 58 7.96 23.40 -14.01
C VAL A 58 7.95 22.71 -12.65
N ASP A 59 8.62 23.30 -11.65
CA ASP A 59 8.67 22.77 -10.29
C ASP A 59 7.26 22.53 -9.75
N TRP A 60 7.04 21.35 -9.18
CA TRP A 60 5.76 20.91 -8.65
C TRP A 60 5.92 20.36 -7.23
N LEU A 61 5.80 21.24 -6.24
CA LEU A 61 6.02 20.95 -4.82
C LEU A 61 4.73 20.63 -4.04
N ASP A 62 3.70 20.13 -4.72
CA ASP A 62 2.37 19.88 -4.12
C ASP A 62 2.33 18.55 -3.33
N LYS A 63 3.18 17.57 -3.68
CA LYS A 63 3.14 16.23 -3.12
C LYS A 63 4.54 15.69 -2.79
N PRO A 64 4.70 14.91 -1.70
CA PRO A 64 5.95 14.24 -1.35
C PRO A 64 6.40 13.16 -2.36
N HIS A 65 7.69 12.81 -2.32
CA HIS A 65 8.38 12.04 -3.37
C HIS A 65 8.02 10.55 -3.49
N PHE A 66 7.58 9.89 -2.41
CA PHE A 66 7.59 8.42 -2.35
C PHE A 66 6.80 7.72 -3.46
N PRO A 67 5.55 8.12 -3.81
CA PRO A 67 4.82 7.50 -4.90
C PRO A 67 5.56 7.62 -6.24
N PHE A 68 6.15 8.80 -6.50
CA PHE A 68 6.88 9.06 -7.74
C PHE A 68 8.16 8.23 -7.83
N TRP A 69 8.90 8.05 -6.73
CA TRP A 69 10.07 7.16 -6.69
C TRP A 69 9.70 5.73 -7.04
N MET A 70 8.63 5.21 -6.45
CA MET A 70 8.21 3.84 -6.70
C MET A 70 7.81 3.63 -8.17
N SER A 71 7.07 4.57 -8.76
CA SER A 71 6.70 4.53 -10.17
C SER A 71 7.88 4.77 -11.12
N ALA A 72 8.80 5.68 -10.80
CA ALA A 72 10.02 5.93 -11.59
C ALA A 72 10.97 4.73 -11.60
N ILE A 73 11.13 4.04 -10.46
CA ILE A 73 11.88 2.77 -10.38
C ILE A 73 11.22 1.71 -11.26
N SER A 74 9.88 1.63 -11.23
CA SER A 74 9.14 0.70 -12.06
C SER A 74 9.30 0.99 -13.55
N TYR A 75 9.24 2.27 -13.96
CA TYR A 75 9.57 2.68 -15.34
C TYR A 75 10.99 2.28 -15.75
N LYS A 76 11.96 2.39 -14.85
CA LYS A 76 13.34 1.94 -15.12
C LYS A 76 13.44 0.43 -15.37
N ILE A 77 12.60 -0.38 -14.73
CA ILE A 77 12.65 -1.85 -14.84
C ILE A 77 11.82 -2.35 -16.03
N PHE A 78 10.62 -1.80 -16.24
CA PHE A 78 9.63 -2.33 -17.18
C PHE A 78 9.40 -1.43 -18.42
N GLY A 79 10.10 -0.30 -18.50
CA GLY A 79 9.88 0.73 -19.50
C GLY A 79 8.66 1.62 -19.17
N VAL A 80 8.55 2.75 -19.86
CA VAL A 80 7.44 3.69 -19.69
C VAL A 80 6.18 3.13 -20.36
N ASN A 81 5.24 2.66 -19.54
CA ASN A 81 3.93 2.18 -19.97
C ASN A 81 2.95 2.16 -18.78
N THR A 82 1.67 1.92 -19.07
CA THR A 82 0.58 1.85 -18.08
C THR A 82 0.82 0.80 -17.00
N PHE A 83 1.31 -0.39 -17.38
CA PHE A 83 1.61 -1.45 -16.42
C PHE A 83 2.68 -1.00 -15.43
N ALA A 84 3.79 -0.46 -15.93
CA ALA A 84 4.90 0.00 -15.11
C ALA A 84 4.48 1.11 -14.14
N TYR A 85 3.56 1.99 -14.56
CA TYR A 85 3.01 3.02 -13.68
C TYR A 85 2.17 2.45 -12.54
N LYS A 86 1.24 1.54 -12.86
CA LYS A 86 0.27 1.00 -11.90
C LYS A 86 0.81 -0.14 -11.03
N PHE A 87 1.84 -0.84 -11.50
CA PHE A 87 2.38 -2.03 -10.84
C PHE A 87 2.81 -1.79 -9.37
N PRO A 88 3.55 -0.73 -9.03
CA PRO A 88 3.91 -0.46 -7.64
C PRO A 88 2.70 -0.25 -6.74
N ALA A 89 1.67 0.46 -7.22
CA ALA A 89 0.45 0.70 -6.44
C ALA A 89 -0.23 -0.62 -6.03
N VAL A 90 -0.38 -1.55 -6.98
CA VAL A 90 -0.92 -2.88 -6.73
C VAL A 90 -0.06 -3.66 -5.72
N LEU A 91 1.27 -3.58 -5.83
CA LEU A 91 2.16 -4.21 -4.86
C LEU A 91 1.95 -3.68 -3.44
N PHE A 92 1.77 -2.36 -3.26
CA PHE A 92 1.50 -1.79 -1.92
C PHE A 92 0.12 -2.17 -1.38
N VAL A 93 -0.89 -2.32 -2.22
CA VAL A 93 -2.18 -2.86 -1.77
C VAL A 93 -2.04 -4.32 -1.32
N PHE A 94 -1.27 -5.14 -2.04
CA PHE A 94 -0.99 -6.51 -1.62
C PHE A 94 -0.09 -6.60 -0.38
N LEU A 95 0.82 -5.63 -0.19
CA LEU A 95 1.54 -5.47 1.07
C LEU A 95 0.56 -5.20 2.22
N GLY A 96 -0.41 -4.30 2.02
CA GLY A 96 -1.49 -4.05 2.97
C GLY A 96 -2.33 -5.29 3.26
N ALA A 97 -2.68 -6.07 2.24
CA ALA A 97 -3.38 -7.34 2.39
C ALA A 97 -2.56 -8.36 3.20
N LEU A 98 -1.27 -8.50 2.92
CA LEU A 98 -0.37 -9.36 3.69
C LEU A 98 -0.37 -8.97 5.17
N TYR A 99 -0.15 -7.70 5.48
CA TYR A 99 -0.11 -7.24 6.88
C TYR A 99 -1.49 -7.28 7.56
N THR A 100 -2.57 -7.15 6.81
CA THR A 100 -3.95 -7.38 7.31
C THR A 100 -4.14 -8.84 7.72
N PHE A 101 -3.69 -9.79 6.89
CA PHE A 101 -3.73 -11.21 7.24
C PHE A 101 -2.87 -11.51 8.46
N LEU A 102 -1.64 -10.99 8.50
CA LEU A 102 -0.72 -11.20 9.63
C LEU A 102 -1.28 -10.63 10.93
N PHE A 103 -1.90 -9.45 10.88
CA PHE A 103 -2.57 -8.84 12.02
C PHE A 103 -3.74 -9.72 12.50
N GLY A 104 -4.68 -10.04 11.61
CA GLY A 104 -5.86 -10.83 11.95
C GLY A 104 -5.50 -12.25 12.45
N ARG A 105 -4.48 -12.87 11.87
CA ARG A 105 -3.97 -14.17 12.31
C ARG A 105 -3.34 -14.11 13.70
N ARG A 106 -2.61 -13.04 14.01
CA ARG A 106 -1.89 -12.90 15.28
C ARG A 106 -2.83 -12.63 16.45
N PHE A 107 -3.72 -11.66 16.29
CA PHE A 107 -4.58 -11.17 17.39
C PHE A 107 -5.94 -11.88 17.46
N TYR A 108 -6.30 -12.66 16.43
CA TYR A 108 -7.56 -13.41 16.40
C TYR A 108 -7.32 -14.84 15.88
N SER A 109 -7.61 -15.11 14.60
CA SER A 109 -7.38 -16.42 13.99
C SER A 109 -7.09 -16.28 12.50
N ALA A 110 -6.52 -17.34 11.90
CA ALA A 110 -6.22 -17.35 10.46
C ALA A 110 -7.47 -17.11 9.59
N LEU A 111 -8.65 -17.55 10.04
CA LEU A 111 -9.91 -17.30 9.35
C LEU A 111 -10.28 -15.81 9.37
N HIS A 112 -10.16 -15.15 10.52
CA HIS A 112 -10.42 -13.71 10.64
C HIS A 112 -9.46 -12.89 9.77
N GLY A 113 -8.16 -13.24 9.78
CA GLY A 113 -7.19 -12.60 8.90
C GLY A 113 -7.52 -12.76 7.42
N PHE A 114 -7.93 -13.96 6.99
CA PHE A 114 -8.29 -14.20 5.60
C PHE A 114 -9.57 -13.47 5.18
N ILE A 115 -10.62 -13.47 6.02
CA ILE A 115 -11.84 -12.72 5.76
C ILE A 115 -11.56 -11.21 5.71
N ALA A 116 -10.72 -10.69 6.62
CA ALA A 116 -10.33 -9.28 6.63
C ALA A 116 -9.58 -8.88 5.34
N VAL A 117 -8.71 -9.76 4.84
CA VAL A 117 -8.08 -9.56 3.52
C VAL A 117 -9.12 -9.48 2.43
N LEU A 118 -10.05 -10.43 2.35
CA LEU A 118 -11.09 -10.43 1.32
C LEU A 118 -11.90 -9.13 1.34
N ILE A 119 -12.30 -8.67 2.53
CA ILE A 119 -13.00 -7.39 2.70
C ILE A 119 -12.14 -6.23 2.15
N LEU A 120 -10.86 -6.17 2.51
CA LEU A 120 -9.95 -5.11 2.07
C LEU A 120 -9.78 -5.09 0.54
N ILE A 121 -9.44 -6.23 -0.06
CA ILE A 121 -9.10 -6.29 -1.50
C ILE A 121 -10.33 -6.18 -2.40
N THR A 122 -11.52 -6.48 -1.88
CA THR A 122 -12.80 -6.32 -2.62
C THR A 122 -13.46 -4.97 -2.36
N ALA A 123 -12.96 -4.17 -1.41
CA ALA A 123 -13.50 -2.84 -1.16
C ALA A 123 -13.38 -1.98 -2.42
N GLN A 124 -14.50 -1.41 -2.85
CA GLN A 124 -14.60 -0.66 -4.11
C GLN A 124 -13.54 0.45 -4.21
N HIS A 125 -13.30 1.19 -3.13
CA HIS A 125 -12.31 2.26 -3.12
C HIS A 125 -10.88 1.75 -3.31
N ILE A 126 -10.54 0.57 -2.77
CA ILE A 126 -9.21 -0.03 -2.95
C ILE A 126 -9.03 -0.44 -4.42
N ILE A 127 -10.05 -1.02 -5.05
CA ILE A 127 -10.01 -1.37 -6.47
C ILE A 127 -9.84 -0.10 -7.33
N ILE A 128 -10.64 0.93 -7.09
CA ILE A 128 -10.57 2.20 -7.83
C ILE A 128 -9.21 2.87 -7.63
N SER A 129 -8.64 2.84 -6.43
CA SER A 129 -7.34 3.47 -6.16
C SER A 129 -6.17 2.84 -6.94
N ASN A 130 -6.32 1.59 -7.40
CA ASN A 130 -5.34 0.95 -8.29
C ASN A 130 -5.53 1.31 -9.77
N GLN A 131 -6.67 1.92 -10.13
CA GLN A 131 -6.94 2.45 -11.47
C GLN A 131 -6.63 3.94 -11.56
N ASP A 132 -7.10 4.69 -10.57
CA ASP A 132 -6.79 6.10 -10.31
C ASP A 132 -5.58 6.19 -9.36
N VAL A 133 -4.43 5.69 -9.84
CA VAL A 133 -3.21 5.60 -9.03
C VAL A 133 -2.71 7.00 -8.71
N ARG A 134 -2.71 7.30 -7.40
CA ARG A 134 -2.18 8.52 -6.81
C ARG A 134 -1.33 8.14 -5.59
N ALA A 135 -1.60 8.69 -4.41
CA ALA A 135 -0.86 8.38 -3.19
C ALA A 135 -1.53 7.26 -2.36
N GLU A 136 -2.82 7.04 -2.55
CA GLU A 136 -3.69 6.21 -1.71
C GLU A 136 -3.29 4.72 -1.63
N PRO A 137 -2.89 4.05 -2.74
CA PRO A 137 -2.46 2.65 -2.68
C PRO A 137 -1.21 2.46 -1.81
N PHE A 138 -0.21 3.33 -2.01
CA PHE A 138 1.03 3.35 -1.23
C PHE A 138 0.76 3.63 0.24
N LEU A 139 -0.05 4.67 0.50
CA LEU A 139 -0.45 5.08 1.84
C LEU A 139 -1.12 3.93 2.60
N THR A 140 -2.05 3.23 1.95
CA THR A 140 -2.80 2.13 2.55
C THR A 140 -1.88 0.99 2.98
N GLY A 141 -1.00 0.52 2.07
CA GLY A 141 -0.07 -0.56 2.36
C GLY A 141 0.90 -0.23 3.50
N LEU A 142 1.51 0.96 3.43
CA LEU A 142 2.46 1.43 4.43
C LEU A 142 1.81 1.65 5.80
N LEU A 143 0.59 2.18 5.84
CA LEU A 143 -0.13 2.43 7.09
C LEU A 143 -0.43 1.12 7.80
N ILE A 144 -0.95 0.12 7.08
CA ILE A 144 -1.26 -1.19 7.65
C ILE A 144 0.01 -1.92 8.11
N MET A 145 1.09 -1.84 7.32
CA MET A 145 2.41 -2.38 7.70
C MET A 145 2.94 -1.73 8.99
N GLY A 146 2.91 -0.41 9.06
CA GLY A 146 3.35 0.34 10.24
C GLY A 146 2.53 -0.05 11.48
N LEU A 147 1.20 -0.01 11.37
CA LEU A 147 0.29 -0.38 12.44
C LEU A 147 0.55 -1.81 12.94
N TYR A 148 0.71 -2.77 12.04
CA TYR A 148 1.02 -4.16 12.41
C TYR A 148 2.30 -4.27 13.25
N HIS A 149 3.37 -3.61 12.81
CA HIS A 149 4.64 -3.67 13.51
C HIS A 149 4.60 -2.99 14.88
N PHE A 150 3.96 -1.82 15.00
CA PHE A 150 3.77 -1.18 16.30
C PHE A 150 2.85 -1.98 17.23
N ALA A 151 1.80 -2.61 16.71
CA ALA A 151 0.95 -3.51 17.51
C ALA A 151 1.75 -4.71 18.03
N CYS A 152 2.62 -5.31 17.20
CA CYS A 152 3.50 -6.40 17.63
C CYS A 152 4.52 -5.97 18.70
N LEU A 153 4.97 -4.71 18.68
CA LEU A 153 5.86 -4.16 19.71
C LEU A 153 5.16 -4.02 21.06
N VAL A 154 3.93 -3.50 21.06
CA VAL A 154 3.13 -3.32 22.28
C VAL A 154 2.80 -4.67 22.93
N ASP A 155 2.47 -5.66 22.10
CA ASP A 155 2.13 -7.02 22.52
C ASP A 155 3.33 -7.80 23.08
N ASN A 156 4.53 -7.65 22.51
CA ASN A 156 5.73 -8.42 22.91
C ASN A 156 6.78 -7.58 23.65
N LYS A 157 6.42 -6.92 24.74
CA LYS A 157 7.39 -6.16 25.56
C LYS A 157 8.57 -7.06 25.97
N GLY A 158 9.78 -6.72 25.51
CA GLY A 158 11.03 -7.40 25.91
C GLY A 158 11.51 -8.58 25.03
N SER A 159 10.90 -8.84 23.87
CA SER A 159 11.35 -9.91 22.96
C SER A 159 12.53 -9.50 22.07
N SER A 160 13.40 -10.47 21.71
CA SER A 160 14.51 -10.29 20.75
C SER A 160 14.06 -9.73 19.39
N LYS A 161 12.81 -10.00 18.98
CA LYS A 161 12.22 -9.47 17.74
C LYS A 161 11.77 -8.01 17.83
N SER A 162 11.86 -7.38 18.99
CA SER A 162 11.45 -5.98 19.22
C SER A 162 12.21 -5.04 18.27
N ILE A 163 13.51 -5.21 18.09
CA ILE A 163 14.29 -4.30 17.23
C ILE A 163 13.85 -4.37 15.76
N LEU A 164 13.45 -5.55 15.28
CA LEU A 164 12.97 -5.75 13.91
C LEU A 164 11.62 -5.06 13.70
N HIS A 165 10.69 -5.20 14.65
CA HIS A 165 9.40 -4.52 14.55
C HIS A 165 9.54 -3.01 14.67
N LEU A 166 10.48 -2.52 15.48
CA LEU A 166 10.80 -1.10 15.56
C LEU A 166 11.36 -0.57 14.24
N THR A 167 12.37 -1.23 13.67
CA THR A 167 12.98 -0.76 12.43
C THR A 167 12.02 -0.80 11.26
N LEU A 168 11.27 -1.91 11.07
CA LEU A 168 10.29 -2.03 9.99
C LEU A 168 9.09 -1.10 10.18
N GLY A 169 8.61 -0.94 11.41
CA GLY A 169 7.53 0.00 11.73
C GLY A 169 7.94 1.46 11.49
N SER A 170 9.13 1.86 11.93
CA SER A 170 9.69 3.19 11.67
C SER A 170 9.95 3.44 10.19
N LEU A 171 10.46 2.45 9.45
CA LEU A 171 10.64 2.56 8.01
C LEU A 171 9.30 2.74 7.29
N ALA A 172 8.27 1.98 7.68
CA ALA A 172 6.91 2.14 7.15
C ALA A 172 6.40 3.58 7.34
N VAL A 173 6.55 4.11 8.55
CA VAL A 173 6.12 5.47 8.90
C VAL A 173 6.92 6.54 8.15
N ALA A 174 8.24 6.36 8.00
CA ALA A 174 9.06 7.28 7.21
C ALA A 174 8.54 7.37 5.76
N CYS A 175 8.34 6.23 5.10
CA CYS A 175 7.77 6.19 3.75
C CYS A 175 6.33 6.75 3.69
N LEU A 176 5.54 6.55 4.76
CA LEU A 176 4.18 7.06 4.87
C LEU A 176 4.14 8.58 4.93
N ILE A 177 5.02 9.19 5.73
CA ILE A 177 5.21 10.64 5.79
C ILE A 177 5.65 11.16 4.42
N MET A 178 6.54 10.44 3.74
CA MET A 178 6.99 10.76 2.39
C MET A 178 5.94 10.47 1.29
N THR A 179 4.73 10.01 1.65
CA THR A 179 3.61 9.78 0.73
C THR A 179 2.59 10.92 0.76
N LYS A 180 2.18 11.37 1.96
CA LYS A 180 1.21 12.49 2.09
C LYS A 180 1.52 13.50 3.19
N GLY A 181 2.61 13.35 3.94
CA GLY A 181 3.01 14.26 5.01
C GLY A 181 2.73 13.73 6.42
N LEU A 182 3.01 14.57 7.43
CA LEU A 182 3.06 14.18 8.84
C LEU A 182 1.70 13.73 9.43
N PHE A 183 0.57 14.22 8.90
CA PHE A 183 -0.75 13.86 9.42
C PHE A 183 -1.06 12.37 9.27
N THR A 184 -0.34 11.67 8.39
CA THR A 184 -0.48 10.22 8.17
C THR A 184 -0.05 9.38 9.38
N ILE A 185 0.65 9.97 10.35
CA ILE A 185 0.99 9.31 11.63
C ILE A 185 -0.23 9.18 12.53
N ILE A 186 -1.22 10.08 12.42
CA ILE A 186 -2.37 10.16 13.34
C ILE A 186 -3.15 8.83 13.43
N PRO A 187 -3.50 8.15 12.32
CA PRO A 187 -4.21 6.87 12.40
C PRO A 187 -3.42 5.77 13.12
N ILE A 188 -2.09 5.73 12.93
CA ILE A 188 -1.24 4.73 13.62
C ILE A 188 -1.20 5.05 15.11
N ALA A 189 -0.93 6.31 15.48
CA ALA A 189 -0.90 6.75 16.87
C ALA A 189 -2.25 6.54 17.56
N ALA A 190 -3.36 6.82 16.88
CA ALA A 190 -4.71 6.60 17.41
C ALA A 190 -5.00 5.11 17.60
N GLY A 191 -4.68 4.26 16.63
CA GLY A 191 -4.89 2.82 16.72
C GLY A 191 -4.11 2.18 17.88
N ILE A 192 -2.84 2.56 18.03
CA ILE A 192 -2.00 2.08 19.14
C ILE A 192 -2.44 2.69 20.46
N GLY A 193 -2.74 3.99 20.51
CA GLY A 193 -3.20 4.68 21.72
C GLY A 193 -4.49 4.08 22.27
N LEU A 194 -5.46 3.79 21.41
CA LEU A 194 -6.70 3.10 21.79
C LEU A 194 -6.43 1.69 22.34
N SER A 195 -5.48 0.95 21.77
CA SER A 195 -5.13 -0.39 22.27
C SER A 195 -4.49 -0.40 23.67
N LEU A 196 -4.03 0.75 24.16
CA LEU A 196 -3.46 0.88 25.52
C LEU A 196 -4.52 1.24 26.57
N LEU A 197 -5.73 1.61 26.16
CA LEU A 197 -6.83 1.94 27.08
C LEU A 197 -7.58 0.69 27.58
N TYR A 198 -7.37 -0.45 26.95
CA TYR A 198 -7.96 -1.75 27.28
C TYR A 198 -6.88 -2.73 27.72
#